data_AF-A0A4V1G558-F1
#
_entry.id   AF-A0A4V1G558-F1
#
_cell.length_a   1.000
_cell.length_b   1.000
_cell.length_c   1.000
_cell.angle_alpha   90.00
_cell.angle_beta   90.00
_cell.angle_gamma   90.00
#
_symmetry.space_group_name_H-M   'P 1'
#
loop_
_entity.id
_entity.type
_entity.pdbx_description
1 polymer ?
#
loop_
_entity_poly.entity_id
_entity_poly.type
_entity_poly.pdbx_seq_one_letter_code
_entity_poly.pdbx_strand_id
1 'polypeptide(L)'
;MYGVSLSSVKRWCKQYDGTWQSLLPKSHRPHSHPNRHTKREERQIRNSFKKCYERYGWDGVYSDLKRKGYTRSYSGMIYAAKRMGLVKYKKTKKKSRKHRRYPNC
;
A
#
# COMPACT_ATOMS: atom_id res chain seq x y z
N MET A 1 -32.42 31.62 -6.00
CA MET A 1 -31.21 31.50 -5.14
C MET A 1 -30.80 30.04 -5.10
N TYR A 2 -29.67 29.68 -5.70
CA TYR A 2 -29.12 28.33 -5.55
C TYR A 2 -28.61 28.19 -4.11
N GLY A 3 -29.01 27.16 -3.37
CA GLY A 3 -28.60 26.95 -1.96
C GLY A 3 -27.11 26.62 -1.74
N VAL A 4 -26.25 27.04 -2.67
CA VAL A 4 -24.82 26.75 -2.74
C VAL A 4 -24.05 28.01 -3.13
N SER A 5 -22.84 28.15 -2.60
CA SER A 5 -21.98 29.28 -2.91
C SER A 5 -21.53 29.28 -4.38
N LEU A 6 -21.36 30.48 -4.94
CA LEU A 6 -20.85 30.68 -6.31
C LEU A 6 -19.50 29.99 -6.55
N SER A 7 -18.65 29.91 -5.53
CA SER A 7 -17.37 29.19 -5.57
C SER A 7 -17.54 27.69 -5.80
N SER A 8 -18.58 27.08 -5.22
CA SER A 8 -18.90 25.65 -5.43
C SER A 8 -19.38 25.40 -6.86
N VAL A 9 -20.21 26.30 -7.39
CA VAL A 9 -20.69 26.25 -8.78
C VAL A 9 -19.53 26.37 -9.77
N LYS A 10 -18.65 27.36 -9.58
CA LYS A 10 -17.45 27.53 -10.44
C LYS A 10 -16.53 26.30 -10.42
N ARG A 11 -16.34 25.68 -9.25
CA ARG A 11 -15.55 24.44 -9.12
C ARG A 11 -16.18 23.30 -9.92
N TRP A 12 -17.49 23.14 -9.86
CA TRP A 12 -18.22 22.12 -10.62
C TRP A 12 -18.16 22.38 -12.13
N CYS A 13 -18.33 23.63 -12.57
CA CYS A 13 -18.17 23.99 -13.99
C CYS A 13 -16.76 23.66 -14.51
N LYS A 14 -15.71 23.89 -13.71
CA LYS A 14 -14.32 23.54 -14.09
C LYS A 14 -14.07 22.03 -14.18
N GLN A 15 -14.78 21.23 -13.40
CA GLN A 15 -14.61 19.77 -13.34
C GLN A 15 -15.51 19.03 -14.35
N TYR A 16 -16.47 19.70 -14.97
CA TYR A 16 -17.48 19.07 -15.82
C TYR A 16 -16.93 18.80 -17.22
N ASP A 17 -16.75 17.52 -17.56
CA ASP A 17 -16.27 17.07 -18.88
C ASP A 17 -17.43 16.72 -19.84
N GLY A 18 -18.64 17.24 -19.61
CA GLY A 18 -19.84 16.92 -20.41
C GLY A 18 -20.64 15.70 -19.92
N THR A 19 -20.12 14.93 -18.96
CA THR A 19 -20.83 13.80 -18.35
C THR A 19 -21.17 14.08 -16.88
N TRP A 20 -22.33 13.61 -16.41
CA TRP A 20 -22.73 13.77 -15.00
C TRP A 20 -21.78 13.03 -14.03
N GLN A 21 -21.07 12.00 -14.51
CA GLN A 21 -20.09 11.23 -13.75
C GLN A 21 -18.91 12.09 -13.29
N SER A 22 -18.51 13.10 -14.05
CA SER A 22 -17.41 14.01 -13.67
C SER A 22 -17.73 14.83 -12.41
N LEU A 23 -19.01 15.05 -12.10
CA LEU A 23 -19.48 15.77 -10.90
C LEU A 23 -19.49 14.89 -9.64
N LEU A 24 -19.30 13.57 -9.76
CA LEU A 24 -19.21 12.69 -8.61
C LEU A 24 -17.99 13.06 -7.74
N PRO A 25 -18.15 13.11 -6.41
CA PRO A 25 -17.03 13.38 -5.51
C PRO A 25 -15.97 12.26 -5.62
N LYS A 26 -14.81 12.60 -6.16
CA LYS A 26 -13.64 11.70 -6.23
C LYS A 26 -12.94 11.66 -4.87
N SER A 27 -12.20 10.58 -4.62
CA SER A 27 -11.39 10.47 -3.39
C SER A 27 -10.36 11.60 -3.33
N HIS A 28 -10.36 12.35 -2.22
CA HIS A 28 -9.35 13.38 -1.92
C HIS A 28 -8.02 12.78 -1.42
N ARG A 29 -7.98 11.47 -1.15
CA ARG A 29 -6.78 10.81 -0.61
C ARG A 29 -5.77 10.50 -1.73
N PRO A 30 -4.46 10.69 -1.47
CA PRO A 30 -3.43 10.31 -2.43
C PRO A 30 -3.51 8.80 -2.73
N HIS A 31 -3.49 8.45 -4.02
CA HIS A 31 -3.65 7.07 -4.46
C HIS A 31 -2.38 6.22 -4.27
N SER A 32 -1.22 6.87 -4.13
CA SER A 32 0.09 6.22 -4.04
C SER A 32 0.98 6.90 -3.00
N HIS A 33 1.82 6.09 -2.35
CA HIS A 33 2.85 6.57 -1.44
C HIS A 33 4.21 6.56 -2.16
N PRO A 34 5.09 7.58 -2.00
CA PRO A 34 6.39 7.64 -2.68
C PRO A 34 7.30 6.42 -2.44
N ASN A 35 7.23 5.79 -1.27
CA ASN A 35 8.03 4.62 -0.91
C ASN A 35 7.32 3.29 -1.21
N ARG A 36 6.22 3.32 -1.96
CA ARG A 36 5.55 2.08 -2.40
C ARG A 36 6.45 1.37 -3.41
N HIS A 37 6.63 0.07 -3.23
CA HIS A 37 7.30 -0.77 -4.22
C HIS A 37 6.63 -0.64 -5.58
N THR A 38 7.44 -0.44 -6.60
CA THR A 38 7.01 -0.44 -7.99
C THR A 38 6.74 -1.86 -8.47
N LYS A 39 5.93 -2.00 -9.53
CA LYS A 39 5.67 -3.30 -10.16
C LYS A 39 6.96 -4.02 -10.61
N ARG A 40 8.01 -3.26 -10.97
CA ARG A 40 9.33 -3.80 -11.36
C ARG A 40 10.04 -4.46 -10.18
N GLU A 41 10.09 -3.77 -9.04
CA GLU A 41 10.67 -4.30 -7.81
C GLU A 41 9.90 -5.54 -7.32
N GLU A 42 8.58 -5.52 -7.37
CA GLU A 42 7.74 -6.67 -7.00
C GLU A 42 8.04 -7.90 -7.87
N ARG A 43 8.26 -7.70 -9.18
CA ARG A 43 8.66 -8.78 -10.11
C ARG A 43 10.04 -9.33 -9.76
N GLN A 44 11.01 -8.48 -9.45
CA GLN A 44 12.36 -8.90 -9.03
C GLN A 44 12.32 -9.73 -7.74
N ILE A 45 11.53 -9.29 -6.77
CA ILE A 45 11.35 -10.01 -5.49
C ILE A 45 10.75 -11.40 -5.78
N ARG A 46 9.71 -11.50 -6.60
CA ARG A 46 9.09 -12.78 -6.96
C ARG A 46 10.08 -13.74 -7.63
N ASN A 47 10.88 -13.25 -8.58
CA ASN A 47 11.85 -14.08 -9.30
C ASN A 47 12.98 -14.56 -8.38
N SER A 48 13.52 -13.67 -7.55
CA SER A 48 14.60 -14.01 -6.61
C SER A 48 14.11 -14.93 -5.50
N PHE A 49 12.85 -14.74 -5.04
CA PHE A 49 12.19 -15.64 -4.10
C PHE A 49 12.10 -17.07 -4.65
N LYS A 50 11.59 -17.26 -5.87
CA LYS A 50 11.53 -18.59 -6.50
C LYS A 50 12.90 -19.26 -6.64
N LYS A 51 13.96 -18.49 -6.88
CA LYS A 51 15.31 -19.02 -7.12
C LYS A 51 16.06 -19.38 -5.84
N CYS A 52 15.97 -18.53 -4.82
CA CYS A 52 16.89 -18.58 -3.68
C CYS A 52 16.22 -18.97 -2.36
N TYR A 53 14.89 -18.80 -2.23
CA TYR A 53 14.21 -18.95 -0.95
C TYR A 53 14.28 -20.39 -0.40
N GLU A 54 14.19 -21.39 -1.28
CA GLU A 54 14.20 -22.80 -0.87
C GLU A 54 15.56 -23.22 -0.26
N ARG A 55 16.67 -22.74 -0.82
CA ARG A 55 18.02 -23.11 -0.37
C ARG A 55 18.57 -22.22 0.74
N TYR A 56 18.31 -20.90 0.65
CA TYR A 56 19.00 -19.89 1.48
C TYR A 56 18.03 -19.00 2.27
N GLY A 57 16.72 -19.26 2.20
CA GLY A 57 15.71 -18.47 2.89
C GLY A 57 15.69 -17.00 2.45
N TRP A 58 15.31 -16.10 3.38
CA TRP A 58 15.20 -14.67 3.10
C TRP A 58 16.53 -13.98 2.83
N ASP A 59 17.62 -14.43 3.45
CA ASP A 59 18.94 -13.82 3.30
C ASP A 59 19.52 -14.05 1.91
N GLY A 60 19.34 -15.25 1.34
CA GLY A 60 19.73 -15.49 -0.04
C GLY A 60 18.91 -14.71 -1.05
N VAL A 61 17.61 -14.54 -0.80
CA VAL A 61 16.74 -13.71 -1.65
C VAL A 61 17.19 -12.25 -1.61
N TYR A 62 17.51 -11.72 -0.42
CA TYR A 62 17.99 -10.35 -0.29
C TYR A 62 19.36 -10.14 -0.93
N SER A 63 20.27 -11.10 -0.77
CA SER A 63 21.62 -11.04 -1.37
C SER A 63 21.55 -11.04 -2.90
N ASP A 64 20.71 -11.89 -3.49
CA ASP A 64 20.50 -11.91 -4.95
C ASP A 64 19.83 -10.61 -5.46
N LEU A 65 18.90 -10.04 -4.67
CA LEU A 65 18.29 -8.75 -4.98
C LEU A 65 19.30 -7.59 -4.90
N LYS A 66 20.15 -7.57 -3.86
CA LYS A 66 21.23 -6.58 -3.73
C LYS A 66 22.17 -6.61 -4.92
N ARG A 67 22.55 -7.81 -5.37
CA ARG A 67 23.35 -7.98 -6.60
C ARG A 67 22.66 -7.46 -7.85
N LYS A 68 21.32 -7.48 -7.91
CA LYS A 68 20.50 -6.91 -9.01
C LYS A 68 20.23 -5.40 -8.86
N GLY A 69 20.86 -4.73 -7.90
CA GLY A 69 20.69 -3.29 -7.68
C GLY A 69 19.44 -2.91 -6.88
N TYR A 70 18.90 -3.82 -6.07
CA TYR A 70 17.77 -3.51 -5.19
C TYR A 70 18.22 -2.60 -4.04
N THR A 71 17.54 -1.46 -3.88
CA THR A 71 17.93 -0.40 -2.93
C THR A 71 17.15 -0.41 -1.62
N ARG A 72 16.02 -1.11 -1.54
CA ARG A 72 15.15 -1.06 -0.34
C ARG A 72 15.71 -1.89 0.81
N SER A 73 15.18 -1.63 2.00
CA SER A 73 15.55 -2.35 3.21
C SER A 73 15.14 -3.82 3.15
N TYR A 74 15.87 -4.64 3.90
CA TYR A 74 15.59 -6.06 4.11
C TYR A 74 14.15 -6.30 4.62
N SER A 75 13.76 -5.56 5.66
CA SER A 75 12.40 -5.61 6.21
C SER A 75 11.35 -5.21 5.15
N GLY A 76 11.62 -4.15 4.38
CA GLY A 76 10.75 -3.68 3.31
C GLY A 76 10.50 -4.74 2.23
N MET A 77 11.54 -5.49 1.86
CA MET A 77 11.44 -6.64 0.96
C MET A 77 10.54 -7.72 1.55
N ILE A 78 10.75 -8.12 2.82
CA ILE A 78 9.94 -9.16 3.47
C ILE A 78 8.46 -8.73 3.54
N TYR A 79 8.18 -7.48 3.91
CA TYR A 79 6.81 -6.97 3.93
C TYR A 79 6.17 -6.97 2.55
N ALA A 80 6.92 -6.59 1.50
CA ALA A 80 6.43 -6.67 0.12
C ALA A 80 6.13 -8.11 -0.30
N ALA A 81 7.03 -9.06 0.01
CA ALA A 81 6.85 -10.46 -0.30
C ALA A 81 5.63 -11.08 0.41
N LYS A 82 5.43 -10.73 1.69
CA LYS A 82 4.22 -11.11 2.45
C LYS A 82 2.95 -10.50 1.86
N ARG A 83 2.99 -9.22 1.46
CA ARG A 83 1.87 -8.53 0.80
C ARG A 83 1.48 -9.20 -0.52
N MET A 84 2.48 -9.67 -1.27
CA MET A 84 2.28 -10.41 -2.52
C MET A 84 1.83 -11.86 -2.33
N GLY A 85 1.73 -12.36 -1.09
CA GLY A 85 1.31 -13.73 -0.80
C GLY A 85 2.34 -14.80 -1.13
N LEU A 86 3.64 -14.45 -1.24
CA LEU A 86 4.70 -15.41 -1.56
C LEU A 86 4.95 -16.43 -0.43
N VAL A 87 4.54 -16.11 0.79
CA VAL A 87 4.62 -17.01 1.95
C VAL A 87 3.26 -17.07 2.62
N LYS A 88 2.83 -18.29 2.99
CA LYS A 88 1.64 -18.50 3.84
C LYS A 88 1.90 -17.90 5.23
N TYR A 89 1.47 -16.67 5.44
CA TYR A 89 1.50 -16.05 6.75
C TYR A 89 0.31 -16.51 7.58
N LYS A 90 0.54 -17.25 8.68
CA LYS A 90 -0.49 -17.45 9.70
C LYS A 90 -0.75 -16.11 10.39
N LYS A 91 -1.87 -15.46 10.04
CA LYS A 91 -2.34 -14.29 10.79
C LYS A 91 -2.63 -14.73 12.22
N THR A 92 -1.80 -14.32 13.16
CA THR A 92 -2.11 -14.48 14.58
C THR A 92 -3.30 -13.58 14.89
N LYS A 93 -4.35 -14.14 15.51
CA LYS A 93 -5.47 -13.33 16.02
C LYS A 93 -4.90 -12.36 17.04
N LYS A 94 -5.09 -11.05 16.82
CA LYS A 94 -4.75 -10.04 17.82
C LYS A 94 -5.60 -10.31 19.05
N LYS A 95 -4.97 -10.43 20.23
CA LYS A 95 -5.69 -10.51 21.51
C LYS A 95 -6.59 -9.27 21.63
N SER A 96 -7.83 -9.46 22.07
CA SER A 96 -8.73 -8.34 22.34
C SER A 96 -8.09 -7.41 23.36
N ARG A 97 -8.13 -6.11 23.11
CA ARG A 97 -7.66 -5.13 24.10
C ARG A 97 -8.64 -5.18 25.28
N LYS A 98 -8.14 -5.50 26.48
CA LYS A 98 -8.93 -5.32 27.70
C LYS A 98 -9.20 -3.82 27.86
N HIS A 99 -10.47 -3.43 27.92
CA HIS A 99 -10.86 -2.04 28.15
C HIS A 99 -10.45 -1.64 29.57
N ARG A 100 -9.52 -0.70 29.70
CA ARG A 100 -9.12 -0.15 31.01
C ARG A 100 -10.29 0.69 31.53
N ARG A 101 -11.00 0.21 32.56
CA ARG A 101 -11.96 1.04 33.29
C ARG A 101 -11.16 2.11 34.04
N TYR A 102 -11.41 3.38 33.75
CA TYR A 102 -10.87 4.45 34.58
C TYR A 102 -11.61 4.39 35.93
N PRO A 103 -10.93 4.50 37.08
CA PRO A 103 -11.61 4.62 38.36
C PRO A 103 -12.46 5.89 38.32
N ASN A 104 -13.73 5.76 38.70
CA ASN A 104 -14.64 6.89 38.82
C ASN A 104 -14.04 7.85 39.85
N CYS A 105 -13.85 9.12 39.46
CA CYS A 105 -13.38 10.18 40.34
C CYS A 105 -14.43 10.51 41.41
#